data_AF-A0A949HGV1-F1
#
_entry.id   AF-A0A949HGV1-F1
#
_cell.length_a   1.000
_cell.length_b   1.000
_cell.length_c   1.000
_cell.angle_alpha   90.00
_cell.angle_beta   90.00
_cell.angle_gamma   90.00
#
_symmetry.space_group_name_H-M   'P 1'
#
loop_
_entity.id
_entity.type
_entity.pdbx_description
1 polymer ?
#
loop_
_entity_poly.entity_id
_entity_poly.type
_entity_poly.pdbx_seq_one_letter_code
_entity_poly.pdbx_strand_id
1 'polypeptide(L)'
;MRQGHWLGWIGALLLLAACTPAGPREHAVTKSGPSAVTMAIGEVLALTINGNPTTGYLWEQSAGDDLVLASAGEPEYTADSQLIGAGGTYVYRWTARAAGTTTLELVYHRPWETEPPADVYRIAVTVR
;
A
#
# COMPACT_ATOMS: atom_id res chain seq x y z
N MET A 1 -56.90 12.32 -42.89
CA MET A 1 -55.64 12.36 -43.67
C MET A 1 -54.56 12.80 -42.68
N ARG A 2 -53.48 12.09 -42.36
CA ARG A 2 -52.76 11.01 -43.04
C ARG A 2 -51.99 10.23 -41.97
N GLN A 3 -51.98 8.91 -42.13
CA GLN A 3 -51.27 7.91 -41.34
C GLN A 3 -49.73 8.08 -41.44
N GLY A 4 -49.00 7.55 -40.46
CA GLY A 4 -47.54 7.36 -40.54
C GLY A 4 -46.97 6.52 -39.39
N HIS A 5 -47.26 5.22 -39.38
CA HIS A 5 -46.49 4.21 -38.64
C HIS A 5 -45.23 3.85 -39.43
N TRP A 6 -44.05 3.78 -38.79
CA TRP A 6 -42.97 2.88 -39.22
C TRP A 6 -42.00 2.50 -38.08
N LEU A 7 -41.58 1.24 -38.16
CA LEU A 7 -40.64 0.44 -37.35
C LEU A 7 -39.30 1.18 -37.11
N GLY A 8 -38.59 1.06 -35.99
CA GLY A 8 -38.17 -0.15 -35.29
C GLY A 8 -36.69 -0.40 -35.57
N TRP A 9 -35.78 -0.03 -34.66
CA TRP A 9 -34.40 -0.53 -34.60
C TRP A 9 -34.03 -0.72 -33.12
N ILE A 10 -34.09 -1.97 -32.67
CA ILE A 10 -33.47 -2.41 -31.41
C ILE A 10 -31.97 -2.41 -31.66
N GLY A 11 -31.28 -1.35 -31.24
CA GLY A 11 -29.83 -1.36 -31.12
C GLY A 11 -29.44 -2.26 -29.95
N ALA A 12 -29.06 -3.50 -30.24
CA ALA A 12 -28.44 -4.39 -29.27
C ALA A 12 -27.09 -3.78 -28.83
N LEU A 13 -27.10 -3.09 -27.69
CA LEU A 13 -25.89 -2.65 -27.02
C LEU A 13 -25.23 -3.89 -26.41
N LEU A 14 -24.24 -4.46 -27.11
CA LEU A 14 -23.31 -5.41 -26.51
C LEU A 14 -22.55 -4.69 -25.39
N LEU A 15 -22.99 -4.90 -24.16
CA LEU A 15 -22.22 -4.59 -22.97
C LEU A 15 -21.05 -5.59 -22.91
N LEU A 16 -19.90 -5.17 -23.44
CA LEU A 16 -18.64 -5.82 -23.12
C LEU A 16 -18.41 -5.63 -21.63
N ALA A 17 -18.74 -6.65 -20.83
CA ALA A 17 -18.32 -6.74 -19.45
C ALA A 17 -16.79 -6.83 -19.44
N ALA A 18 -16.14 -5.67 -19.31
CA ALA A 18 -14.72 -5.62 -18.98
C ALA A 18 -14.59 -6.19 -17.56
N CYS A 19 -14.29 -7.48 -17.47
CA CYS A 19 -13.78 -8.05 -16.24
C CYS A 19 -12.42 -7.40 -15.98
N THR A 20 -12.39 -6.32 -15.20
CA THR A 20 -11.14 -5.83 -14.62
C THR A 20 -10.60 -6.99 -13.78
N PRO A 21 -9.44 -7.58 -14.09
CA PRO A 21 -8.84 -8.55 -13.19
C PRO A 21 -8.66 -7.84 -11.85
N ALA A 22 -9.29 -8.37 -10.81
CA ALA A 22 -9.04 -7.90 -9.45
C ALA A 22 -7.55 -8.08 -9.22
N GLY A 23 -6.83 -6.97 -9.02
CA GLY A 23 -5.42 -7.02 -8.65
C GLY A 23 -5.21 -7.84 -7.38
N PRO A 24 -3.95 -8.13 -7.02
CA PRO A 24 -3.65 -8.80 -5.77
C PRO A 24 -4.37 -8.10 -4.61
N ARG A 25 -4.98 -8.89 -3.70
CA ARG A 25 -5.66 -8.31 -2.55
C ARG A 25 -4.64 -7.56 -1.70
N GLU A 26 -5.00 -6.34 -1.34
CA GLU A 26 -4.18 -5.45 -0.54
C GLU A 26 -4.70 -5.35 0.89
N HIS A 27 -3.80 -5.49 1.86
CA HIS A 27 -4.05 -5.28 3.28
C HIS A 27 -3.48 -3.92 3.67
N ALA A 28 -4.33 -2.90 3.67
CA ALA A 28 -3.96 -1.56 4.09
C ALA A 28 -3.91 -1.47 5.62
N VAL A 29 -2.77 -1.02 6.16
CA VAL A 29 -2.55 -0.78 7.58
C VAL A 29 -2.00 0.62 7.80
N THR A 30 -2.29 1.16 8.98
CA THR A 30 -1.73 2.43 9.45
C THR A 30 -0.92 2.19 10.72
N LYS A 31 -0.08 3.15 11.10
CA LYS A 31 0.70 3.05 12.34
C LYS A 31 -0.15 2.79 13.60
N SER A 32 -1.32 3.41 13.69
CA SER A 32 -2.30 3.23 14.78
C SER A 32 -3.25 2.04 14.58
N GLY A 33 -3.03 1.25 13.53
CA GLY A 33 -3.87 0.13 13.15
C GLY A 33 -3.51 -1.16 13.92
N PRO A 34 -3.88 -2.33 13.37
CA PRO A 34 -3.57 -3.61 14.00
C PRO A 34 -2.05 -3.85 14.06
N SER A 35 -1.62 -4.56 15.11
CA SER A 35 -0.22 -5.00 15.29
C SER A 35 0.08 -6.37 14.67
N ALA A 36 -0.93 -7.01 14.05
CA ALA A 36 -0.78 -8.27 13.34
C ALA A 36 -1.71 -8.36 12.13
N VAL A 37 -1.27 -9.08 11.10
CA VAL A 37 -2.05 -9.34 9.87
C VAL A 37 -1.79 -10.76 9.37
N THR A 38 -2.83 -11.38 8.83
CA THR A 38 -2.73 -12.68 8.16
C THR A 38 -3.11 -12.54 6.70
N MET A 39 -2.26 -13.07 5.82
CA MET A 39 -2.32 -12.86 4.38
C MET A 39 -2.12 -14.19 3.63
N ALA A 40 -2.56 -14.24 2.38
CA ALA A 40 -2.23 -15.32 1.45
C ALA A 40 -0.99 -14.98 0.62
N ILE A 41 -0.31 -16.01 0.08
CA ILE A 41 0.79 -15.82 -0.88
C ILE A 41 0.28 -15.02 -2.09
N GLY A 42 1.05 -14.01 -2.50
CA GLY A 42 0.75 -13.09 -3.59
C GLY A 42 -0.01 -11.84 -3.16
N GLU A 43 -0.56 -11.78 -1.94
CA GLU A 43 -1.20 -10.57 -1.42
C GLU A 43 -0.18 -9.49 -1.02
N VAL A 44 -0.64 -8.24 -0.96
CA VAL A 44 0.20 -7.07 -0.70
C VAL A 44 -0.12 -6.47 0.67
N LEU A 45 0.91 -6.23 1.49
CA LEU A 45 0.81 -5.42 2.70
C LEU A 45 1.13 -3.97 2.33
N ALA A 46 0.25 -3.03 2.68
CA ALA A 46 0.45 -1.62 2.40
C ALA A 46 0.40 -0.81 3.71
N LEU A 47 1.55 -0.30 4.14
CA LEU A 47 1.67 0.55 5.33
C LEU A 47 1.59 2.01 4.94
N THR A 48 0.58 2.71 5.44
CA THR A 48 0.46 4.17 5.40
C THR A 48 1.00 4.76 6.70
N ILE A 49 2.06 5.58 6.62
CA ILE A 49 2.74 6.12 7.80
C ILE A 49 3.23 7.55 7.58
N ASN A 50 3.07 8.41 8.58
CA ASN A 50 3.48 9.81 8.50
C ASN A 50 5.01 9.93 8.49
N GLY A 51 5.53 10.92 7.76
CA GLY A 51 6.94 11.26 7.75
C GLY A 51 7.17 12.68 7.24
N ASN A 52 8.38 13.20 7.42
CA ASN A 52 8.75 14.50 6.89
C ASN A 52 10.19 14.47 6.31
N PRO A 53 10.34 14.19 4.99
CA PRO A 53 11.66 14.11 4.36
C PRO A 53 12.45 15.42 4.43
N THR A 54 11.80 16.58 4.58
CA THR A 54 12.51 17.88 4.65
C THR A 54 13.31 18.03 5.94
N THR A 55 13.07 17.18 6.93
CA THR A 55 13.79 17.14 8.20
C THR A 55 14.98 16.19 8.17
N GLY A 56 15.18 15.47 7.06
CA GLY A 56 16.21 14.45 6.91
C GLY A 56 15.88 13.08 7.51
N TYR A 57 14.74 12.95 8.21
CA TYR A 57 14.29 11.66 8.70
C TYR A 57 13.63 10.83 7.60
N LEU A 58 13.83 9.52 7.66
CA LEU A 58 13.17 8.53 6.81
C LEU A 58 12.77 7.31 7.63
N TRP A 59 11.82 6.52 7.12
CA TRP A 59 11.55 5.19 7.63
C TRP A 59 12.41 4.17 6.89
N GLU A 60 13.20 3.39 7.63
CA GLU A 60 14.04 2.31 7.13
C GLU A 60 13.54 0.97 7.68
N GLN A 61 13.51 -0.08 6.85
CA GLN A 61 13.20 -1.44 7.30
C GLN A 61 14.40 -2.01 8.08
N SER A 62 14.26 -2.14 9.40
CA SER A 62 15.33 -2.66 10.29
C SER A 62 15.24 -4.17 10.52
N ALA A 63 14.04 -4.75 10.40
CA ALA A 63 13.83 -6.20 10.53
C ALA A 63 12.68 -6.68 9.63
N GLY A 64 12.75 -7.95 9.26
CA GLY A 64 11.81 -8.64 8.39
C GLY A 64 12.46 -9.85 7.75
N ASP A 65 11.66 -10.69 7.09
CA ASP A 65 12.17 -11.81 6.30
C ASP A 65 11.68 -11.64 4.86
N ASP A 66 12.58 -11.21 3.98
CA ASP A 66 12.27 -10.96 2.56
C ASP A 66 11.91 -12.24 1.79
N LEU A 67 12.20 -13.44 2.33
CA LEU A 67 11.73 -14.70 1.75
C LEU A 67 10.22 -14.90 1.99
N VAL A 68 9.70 -14.40 3.11
CA VAL A 68 8.27 -14.47 3.48
C VAL A 68 7.52 -13.24 2.94
N LEU A 69 8.09 -12.04 3.13
CA LEU A 69 7.45 -10.76 2.85
C LEU A 69 8.48 -9.80 2.24
N ALA A 70 8.51 -9.72 0.92
CA ALA A 70 9.52 -8.93 0.20
C ALA A 70 9.04 -7.51 -0.06
N SER A 71 9.93 -6.52 0.10
CA SER A 71 9.64 -5.14 -0.33
C SER A 71 9.28 -5.08 -1.82
N ALA A 72 8.30 -4.23 -2.14
CA ALA A 72 7.85 -3.97 -3.50
C ALA A 72 8.54 -2.75 -4.15
N GLY A 73 9.57 -2.19 -3.50
CA GLY A 73 10.35 -1.07 -4.00
C GLY A 73 10.35 0.14 -3.07
N GLU A 74 10.68 1.30 -3.63
CA GLU A 74 10.64 2.58 -2.91
C GLU A 74 9.20 2.95 -2.51
N PRO A 75 9.00 3.57 -1.34
CA PRO A 75 7.69 4.02 -0.91
C PRO A 75 7.18 5.19 -1.74
N GLU A 76 5.86 5.25 -1.92
CA GLU A 76 5.20 6.42 -2.47
C GLU A 76 5.10 7.51 -1.38
N TYR A 77 5.35 8.77 -1.71
CA TYR A 77 5.22 9.90 -0.78
C TYR A 77 4.21 10.92 -1.29
N THR A 78 3.31 11.36 -0.41
CA THR A 78 2.37 12.46 -0.66
C THR A 78 2.53 13.50 0.43
N ALA A 79 2.86 14.73 0.05
CA ALA A 79 2.90 15.86 0.98
C ALA A 79 1.48 16.28 1.39
N ASP A 80 1.29 16.64 2.67
CA ASP A 80 -0.02 17.05 3.19
C ASP A 80 -0.44 18.44 2.67
N SER A 81 0.52 19.25 2.22
CA SER A 81 0.27 20.55 1.62
C SER A 81 1.39 20.98 0.67
N GLN A 82 1.18 22.08 -0.06
CA GLN A 82 2.20 22.69 -0.94
C GLN A 82 3.17 23.63 -0.19
N LEU A 83 3.09 23.70 1.14
CA LEU A 83 3.99 24.54 1.93
C LEU A 83 5.40 23.93 1.98
N ILE A 84 6.42 24.79 1.87
CA ILE A 84 7.82 24.37 2.04
C ILE A 84 7.99 23.83 3.46
N GLY A 85 8.58 22.64 3.59
CA GLY A 85 8.79 21.98 4.87
C GLY A 85 7.61 21.18 5.39
N ALA A 86 6.49 21.13 4.65
CA ALA A 86 5.36 20.30 5.02
C ALA A 86 5.77 18.82 5.04
N GLY A 87 5.37 18.14 6.11
CA GLY A 87 5.40 16.69 6.15
C GLY A 87 4.36 16.07 5.20
N GLY A 88 4.22 14.77 5.32
CA GLY A 88 3.33 14.00 4.49
C GLY A 88 3.23 12.57 4.95
N THR A 89 2.77 11.74 4.03
CA THR A 89 2.53 10.33 4.27
C THR A 89 3.31 9.51 3.26
N TYR A 90 3.97 8.46 3.77
CA TYR A 90 4.54 7.39 2.98
C TYR A 90 3.59 6.21 2.87
N VAL A 91 3.59 5.56 1.72
CA VAL A 91 2.98 4.24 1.49
C VAL A 91 4.07 3.25 1.13
N TYR A 92 4.41 2.38 2.08
CA TYR A 92 5.33 1.27 1.86
C TYR A 92 4.55 0.01 1.48
N ARG A 93 5.08 -0.79 0.55
CA ARG A 93 4.42 -1.99 0.04
C ARG A 93 5.34 -3.20 0.13
N TRP A 94 4.79 -4.33 0.55
CA TRP A 94 5.46 -5.62 0.52
C TRP A 94 4.57 -6.69 -0.09
N THR A 95 5.16 -7.64 -0.81
CA THR A 95 4.46 -8.80 -1.39
C THR A 95 4.73 -10.05 -0.56
N ALA A 96 3.67 -10.76 -0.16
CA ALA A 96 3.78 -12.06 0.49
C ALA A 96 4.29 -13.11 -0.51
N ARG A 97 5.49 -13.67 -0.31
CA ARG A 97 6.15 -14.58 -1.27
C ARG A 97 6.12 -16.05 -0.88
N ALA A 98 6.16 -16.34 0.41
CA ALA A 98 6.15 -17.70 0.92
C ALA A 98 5.38 -17.78 2.23
N ALA A 99 4.80 -18.96 2.51
CA ALA A 99 4.17 -19.22 3.79
C ALA A 99 5.20 -19.12 4.92
N GLY A 100 4.79 -18.55 6.05
CA GLY A 100 5.67 -18.30 7.18
C GLY A 100 5.17 -17.16 8.06
N THR A 101 5.93 -16.86 9.11
CA THR A 101 5.65 -15.74 10.00
C THR A 101 6.90 -14.88 10.10
N THR A 102 6.75 -13.57 10.01
CA THR A 102 7.82 -12.60 10.20
C THR A 102 7.32 -11.39 10.98
N THR A 103 8.21 -10.72 11.72
CA THR A 103 7.93 -9.41 12.30
C THR A 103 8.59 -8.37 11.42
N LEU A 104 7.78 -7.59 10.71
CA LEU A 104 8.25 -6.44 9.97
C LEU A 104 8.47 -5.27 10.93
N GLU A 105 9.65 -4.68 10.90
CA GLU A 105 10.03 -3.52 11.70
C GLU A 105 10.55 -2.40 10.80
N LEU A 106 10.06 -1.17 11.04
CA LEU A 106 10.59 0.04 10.46
C LEU A 106 11.04 0.99 11.56
N VAL A 107 12.16 1.68 11.36
CA VAL A 107 12.72 2.70 12.25
C VAL A 107 12.72 4.07 11.57
N TYR A 108 12.31 5.11 12.29
CA TYR A 108 12.30 6.49 11.80
C TYR A 108 13.52 7.23 12.33
N HIS A 109 14.50 7.50 11.47
CA HIS A 109 15.78 8.06 11.90
C HIS A 109 16.45 8.87 10.78
N ARG A 110 17.55 9.55 11.12
CA ARG A 110 18.48 10.15 10.18
C ARG A 110 19.65 9.21 9.99
N PRO A 111 19.89 8.66 8.77
CA PRO A 111 20.93 7.65 8.55
C PRO A 111 22.36 8.10 8.87
N TRP A 112 22.61 9.42 8.94
CA TRP A 112 23.92 10.00 9.24
C TRP A 112 24.14 10.35 10.72
N GLU A 113 23.10 10.21 11.56
CA GLU A 113 23.21 10.45 13.01
C GLU A 113 23.35 9.12 13.75
N THR A 114 24.02 9.15 14.90
CA THR A 114 24.19 7.97 15.78
C THR A 114 23.12 7.90 16.87
N GLU A 115 22.17 8.83 16.86
CA GLU A 115 21.09 8.87 17.84
C GLU A 115 20.12 7.69 17.65
N PRO A 116 19.44 7.25 18.72
CA PRO A 116 18.38 6.26 18.59
C PRO A 116 17.28 6.74 17.61
N PRO A 117 16.57 5.80 16.95
CA PRO A 117 15.43 6.18 16.11
C PRO A 117 14.42 7.02 16.89
N ALA A 118 13.94 8.08 16.26
CA ALA A 118 12.90 8.94 16.84
C ALA A 118 11.56 8.19 16.94
N ASP A 119 11.37 7.14 16.15
CA ASP A 119 10.16 6.34 16.16
C ASP A 119 10.41 4.92 15.64
N VAL A 120 9.53 3.99 16.00
CA VAL A 120 9.59 2.59 15.55
C VAL A 120 8.18 2.06 15.29
N TYR A 121 8.01 1.36 14.18
CA TYR A 121 6.78 0.64 13.83
C TYR A 121 7.06 -0.86 13.72
N ARG A 122 6.13 -1.68 14.23
CA ARG A 122 6.20 -3.14 14.18
C ARG A 122 4.85 -3.75 13.83
N ILE A 123 4.86 -4.75 12.98
CA ILE A 123 3.69 -5.58 12.67
C ILE A 123 4.10 -7.05 12.50
N ALA A 124 3.35 -7.94 13.15
CA ALA A 124 3.48 -9.37 12.93
C ALA A 124 2.72 -9.78 11.66
N VAL A 125 3.40 -10.44 10.74
CA VAL A 125 2.82 -10.87 9.46
C VAL A 125 2.86 -12.38 9.39
N THR A 126 1.70 -13.00 9.20
CA THR A 126 1.57 -14.43 8.94
C THR A 126 1.07 -14.66 7.52
N VAL A 127 1.85 -15.37 6.72
CA VAL A 127 1.50 -15.76 5.35
C VAL A 127 1.14 -17.24 5.34
N ARG A 128 -0.01 -17.59 4.75
CA ARG A 128 -0.54 -18.95 4.69
C ARG A 128 -1.15 -19.31 3.34
#